data_AF-N9Q172-F1
#
_entry.id   AF-N9Q172-F1
#
_cell.length_a   1.000
_cell.length_b   1.000
_cell.length_c   1.000
_cell.angle_alpha   90.00
_cell.angle_beta   90.00
_cell.angle_gamma   90.00
#
_symmetry.space_group_name_H-M   'P 1'
#
loop_
_entity.id
_entity.type
_entity.pdbx_description
1 polymer ?
#
loop_
_entity_poly.entity_id
_entity_poly.type
_entity_poly.pdbx_seq_one_letter_code
_entity_poly.pdbx_strand_id
1 'polypeptide(L)'
;MANYKIYLAAFILGLQGCATAGWRSVQLQDYLQPYVGQSADQIQQNLNLRSLGFQTLKQPQRSKESLVFTVLRPINIPVPIAQAYGDPSSPTGGSVRLGSISTSQQSYDVNFYCHIIFELDQQQIARAIRYEGKAC
;
A
#
# COMPACT_ATOMS: atom_id res chain seq x y z
N MET A 1 -26.08 51.30 -16.82
CA MET A 1 -25.68 50.50 -15.64
C MET A 1 -25.60 49.02 -16.01
N ALA A 2 -24.66 48.62 -16.90
CA ALA A 2 -24.62 47.25 -17.45
C ALA A 2 -23.28 46.51 -17.24
N ASN A 3 -22.26 47.19 -16.68
CA ASN A 3 -20.89 46.65 -16.66
C ASN A 3 -20.57 45.87 -15.38
N TYR A 4 -21.30 46.07 -14.28
CA TYR A 4 -21.00 45.40 -12.99
C TYR A 4 -21.25 43.88 -13.02
N LYS A 5 -22.20 43.43 -13.85
CA LYS A 5 -22.55 42.00 -13.99
C LYS A 5 -21.43 41.19 -14.63
N ILE A 6 -20.65 41.81 -15.52
CA ILE A 6 -19.51 41.19 -16.20
C ILE A 6 -18.32 41.07 -15.23
N TYR A 7 -18.09 42.08 -14.39
CA TYR A 7 -17.04 42.02 -13.36
C TYR A 7 -17.31 40.95 -12.29
N LEU A 8 -18.58 40.70 -11.96
CA LEU A 8 -18.98 39.68 -10.99
C LEU A 8 -18.74 38.25 -11.52
N ALA A 9 -18.94 38.03 -12.83
CA ALA A 9 -18.69 36.73 -13.45
C ALA A 9 -17.19 36.40 -13.53
N ALA A 10 -16.34 37.40 -13.78
CA ALA A 10 -14.88 37.22 -13.83
C ALA A 10 -14.26 36.84 -12.46
N PHE A 11 -14.85 37.29 -11.36
CA PHE A 11 -14.37 36.98 -10.01
C PHE A 11 -14.61 35.51 -9.60
N ILE A 12 -15.64 34.86 -10.15
CA ILE A 12 -16.00 33.47 -9.82
C ILE A 12 -15.08 32.45 -10.53
N LEU A 13 -14.52 32.80 -11.69
CA LEU A 13 -13.62 31.91 -12.45
C LEU A 13 -12.18 31.81 -11.90
N GLY A 14 -11.79 32.68 -10.95
CA GLY A 14 -10.43 32.70 -10.38
C GLY A 14 -10.17 31.72 -9.24
N LEU A 15 -11.20 31.03 -8.73
CA LEU A 15 -11.13 30.18 -7.54
C LEU A 15 -11.00 28.67 -7.84
N GLN A 16 -10.47 28.31 -9.00
CA GLN A 16 -10.02 26.94 -9.26
C GLN A 16 -8.75 26.67 -8.43
N GLY A 17 -8.92 26.47 -7.13
CA GLY A 17 -7.85 26.00 -6.25
C GLY A 17 -7.41 24.63 -6.76
N CYS A 18 -6.15 24.51 -7.17
CA CYS A 18 -5.53 23.20 -7.37
C CYS A 18 -5.59 22.49 -6.02
N ALA A 19 -6.55 21.57 -5.87
CA ALA A 19 -6.51 20.60 -4.80
C ALA A 19 -5.21 19.83 -4.98
N THR A 20 -4.19 20.17 -4.19
CA THR A 20 -2.98 19.35 -4.10
C THR A 20 -3.48 17.94 -3.86
N ALA A 21 -3.13 17.00 -4.75
CA ALA A 21 -3.54 15.63 -4.59
C ALA A 21 -3.01 15.18 -3.21
N GLY A 22 -3.92 15.07 -2.24
CA GLY A 22 -3.59 14.50 -0.94
C GLY A 22 -2.93 13.16 -1.22
N TRP A 23 -1.87 12.85 -0.49
CA TRP A 23 -1.03 11.67 -0.69
C TRP A 23 -1.93 10.43 -0.65
N ARG A 24 -2.43 10.02 -1.81
CA ARG A 24 -3.36 8.92 -1.94
C ARG A 24 -2.47 7.69 -1.99
N SER A 25 -2.60 6.83 -0.99
CA SER A 25 -2.00 5.49 -1.04
C SER A 25 -2.50 4.82 -2.32
N VAL A 26 -1.63 4.68 -3.31
CA VAL A 26 -1.97 4.03 -4.57
C VAL A 26 -2.32 2.59 -4.26
N GLN A 27 -3.54 2.17 -4.59
CA GLN A 27 -3.98 0.80 -4.40
C GLN A 27 -3.31 -0.08 -5.45
N LEU A 28 -2.94 -1.31 -5.07
CA LEU A 28 -2.26 -2.25 -5.97
C LEU A 28 -3.06 -2.49 -7.25
N GLN A 29 -4.39 -2.67 -7.15
CA GLN A 29 -5.29 -2.79 -8.30
C GLN A 29 -5.15 -1.62 -9.27
N ASP A 30 -5.23 -0.38 -8.78
CA ASP A 30 -5.19 0.81 -9.63
C ASP A 30 -3.85 0.95 -10.36
N TYR A 31 -2.77 0.58 -9.69
CA TYR A 31 -1.43 0.58 -10.28
C TYR A 31 -1.28 -0.47 -11.37
N LEU A 32 -1.92 -1.62 -11.23
CA LEU A 32 -1.81 -2.73 -12.17
C LEU A 32 -2.77 -2.63 -13.35
N GLN A 33 -3.86 -1.87 -13.22
CA GLN A 33 -4.88 -1.71 -14.26
C GLN A 33 -4.33 -1.33 -15.64
N PRO A 34 -3.34 -0.42 -15.79
CA PRO A 34 -2.78 -0.05 -17.09
C PRO A 34 -2.03 -1.17 -17.81
N TYR A 35 -1.66 -2.25 -17.09
CA TYR A 35 -0.95 -3.39 -17.65
C TYR A 35 -1.89 -4.42 -18.30
N VAL A 36 -3.21 -4.31 -18.07
CA VAL A 36 -4.20 -5.11 -18.80
C VAL A 36 -4.21 -4.66 -20.27
N GLY A 37 -4.14 -5.62 -21.20
CA GLY A 37 -4.01 -5.39 -22.63
C GLY A 37 -2.56 -5.29 -23.12
N GLN A 38 -1.57 -5.36 -22.23
CA GLN A 38 -0.16 -5.40 -22.61
C GLN A 38 0.36 -6.84 -22.76
N SER A 39 1.46 -7.00 -23.50
CA SER A 39 2.13 -8.30 -23.61
C SER A 39 2.87 -8.68 -22.34
N ALA A 40 2.98 -9.98 -22.08
CA ALA A 40 3.73 -10.52 -20.94
C ALA A 40 5.17 -9.97 -20.88
N ASP A 41 5.82 -9.78 -22.02
CA ASP A 41 7.17 -9.21 -22.11
C ASP A 41 7.21 -7.74 -21.66
N GLN A 42 6.24 -6.93 -22.11
CA GLN A 42 6.15 -5.53 -21.66
C GLN A 42 5.84 -5.43 -20.18
N ILE A 43 4.94 -6.26 -19.66
CA ILE A 43 4.61 -6.30 -18.24
C ILE A 43 5.85 -6.68 -17.43
N GLN A 44 6.58 -7.72 -17.84
CA GLN A 44 7.79 -8.16 -17.14
C GLN A 44 8.90 -7.10 -17.12
N GLN A 45 9.03 -6.28 -18.16
CA GLN A 45 10.04 -5.24 -18.25
C GLN A 45 9.66 -3.96 -17.50
N ASN A 46 8.38 -3.59 -17.50
CA ASN A 46 7.92 -2.28 -17.02
C ASN A 46 7.22 -2.33 -15.66
N LEU A 47 6.81 -3.50 -15.17
CA LEU A 47 6.15 -3.63 -13.87
C LEU A 47 7.16 -3.46 -12.74
N ASN A 48 6.99 -2.44 -11.91
CA ASN A 48 7.82 -2.21 -10.74
C ASN A 48 6.98 -1.95 -9.49
N LEU A 49 6.90 -2.96 -8.63
CA LEU A 49 6.07 -2.93 -7.42
C LEU A 49 6.79 -2.32 -6.20
N ARG A 50 8.07 -1.93 -6.35
CA ARG A 50 8.85 -1.35 -5.24
C ARG A 50 8.29 -0.01 -4.77
N SER A 51 7.74 0.78 -5.68
CA SER A 51 7.08 2.06 -5.37
C SER A 51 5.88 1.90 -4.44
N LEU A 52 5.25 0.72 -4.43
CA LEU A 52 4.14 0.35 -3.57
C LEU A 52 4.58 -0.36 -2.28
N GLY A 53 5.89 -0.49 -2.04
CA GLY A 53 6.46 -1.14 -0.85
C GLY A 53 6.54 -2.67 -0.93
N PHE A 54 6.33 -3.25 -2.11
CA PHE A 54 6.49 -4.69 -2.31
C PHE A 54 7.94 -5.06 -2.64
N GLN A 55 8.38 -6.22 -2.14
CA GLN A 55 9.67 -6.82 -2.47
C GLN A 55 9.46 -7.98 -3.44
N THR A 56 10.01 -7.91 -4.65
CA THR A 56 9.93 -8.99 -5.63
C THR A 56 10.97 -10.06 -5.32
N LEU A 57 10.50 -11.29 -5.07
CA LEU A 57 11.36 -12.38 -4.59
C LEU A 57 12.13 -13.10 -5.70
N LYS A 58 11.48 -13.27 -6.84
CA LYS A 58 11.95 -14.12 -7.95
C LYS A 58 11.52 -13.49 -9.27
N GLN A 59 12.19 -13.90 -10.34
CA GLN A 59 11.70 -13.62 -11.69
C GLN A 59 10.26 -14.16 -11.83
N PRO A 60 9.37 -13.42 -12.51
CA PRO A 60 8.00 -13.84 -12.70
C PRO A 60 7.95 -15.18 -13.44
N GLN A 61 7.02 -16.04 -13.02
CA GLN A 61 6.82 -17.34 -13.63
C GLN A 61 5.87 -17.17 -14.82
N ARG A 62 6.36 -17.46 -16.03
CA ARG A 62 5.58 -17.35 -17.26
C ARG A 62 5.12 -18.74 -17.72
N SER A 63 3.83 -18.84 -18.01
CA SER A 63 3.20 -20.00 -18.63
C SER A 63 2.45 -19.58 -19.91
N LYS A 64 1.81 -20.52 -20.59
CA LYS A 64 0.97 -20.21 -21.77
C LYS A 64 -0.24 -19.35 -21.42
N GLU A 65 -0.76 -19.49 -20.21
CA GLU A 65 -2.04 -18.92 -19.78
C GLU A 65 -1.88 -17.86 -18.69
N SER A 66 -0.67 -17.69 -18.14
CA SER A 66 -0.45 -16.77 -17.03
C SER A 66 0.97 -16.24 -16.92
N LEU A 67 1.08 -15.03 -16.35
CA LEU A 67 2.33 -14.46 -15.87
C LEU A 67 2.19 -14.14 -14.37
N VAL A 68 2.97 -14.80 -13.53
CA VAL A 68 2.83 -14.76 -12.07
C VAL A 68 4.01 -14.04 -11.42
N PHE A 69 3.71 -12.94 -10.72
CA PHE A 69 4.67 -12.24 -9.86
C PHE A 69 4.45 -12.65 -8.42
N THR A 70 5.52 -13.07 -7.74
CA THR A 70 5.47 -13.32 -6.30
C THR A 70 6.20 -12.20 -5.58
N VAL A 71 5.44 -11.47 -4.75
CA VAL A 71 5.96 -10.35 -3.98
C VAL A 71 5.71 -10.55 -2.49
N LEU A 72 6.58 -9.98 -1.66
CA LEU A 72 6.33 -9.85 -0.23
C LEU A 72 5.85 -8.45 0.11
N ARG A 73 4.99 -8.38 1.11
CA ARG A 73 4.69 -7.15 1.81
C ARG A 73 5.20 -7.26 3.25
N PRO A 74 6.33 -6.61 3.60
CA PRO A 74 6.74 -6.53 4.99
C PRO A 74 5.74 -5.67 5.75
N ILE A 75 5.18 -6.20 6.84
CA ILE A 75 4.29 -5.44 7.73
C ILE A 75 4.99 -5.35 9.08
N ASN A 76 5.19 -4.12 9.56
CA ASN A 76 5.61 -3.91 10.94
C ASN A 76 4.37 -3.81 11.82
N ILE A 77 4.09 -4.85 12.62
CA ILE A 77 2.99 -4.84 13.57
C ILE A 77 3.54 -4.34 14.92
N PRO A 78 3.16 -3.13 15.38
CA PRO A 78 3.55 -2.66 16.69
C PRO A 78 2.86 -3.49 17.78
N VAL A 79 3.63 -4.00 18.73
CA VAL A 79 3.10 -4.70 19.91
C VAL A 79 2.46 -3.70 20.87
N PRO A 80 1.22 -3.94 21.36
CA PRO A 80 0.59 -3.07 22.35
C PRO A 80 1.37 -3.13 23.67
N ILE A 81 1.75 -1.96 24.17
CA ILE A 81 2.34 -1.83 25.50
C ILE A 81 1.17 -1.93 26.49
N ALA A 82 1.10 -2.99 27.29
CA ALA A 82 0.19 -3.04 28.41
C ALA A 82 0.67 -2.00 29.44
N GLN A 83 0.02 -0.84 29.50
CA GLN A 83 0.25 0.11 30.58
C GLN A 83 -0.37 -0.50 31.85
N ALA A 84 0.47 -1.02 32.74
CA ALA A 84 0.04 -1.40 34.07
C ALA A 84 -0.38 -0.12 34.82
N TYR A 85 -1.69 0.10 34.94
CA TYR A 85 -2.24 1.17 35.76
C TYR A 85 -2.02 0.79 37.23
N GLY A 86 -1.03 1.41 37.87
CA GLY A 86 -0.81 1.27 39.31
C GLY A 86 -1.95 1.92 40.08
N ASP A 87 -2.58 1.16 40.97
CA ASP A 87 -3.61 1.62 41.90
C ASP A 87 -3.06 2.76 42.79
N PRO A 88 -3.66 3.98 42.78
CA PRO A 88 -3.20 5.10 43.58
C PRO A 88 -3.39 4.94 45.11
N SER A 89 -4.03 3.85 45.58
CA SER A 89 -4.54 3.76 46.96
C SER A 89 -3.74 2.88 47.94
N SER A 90 -2.56 2.36 47.58
CA SER A 90 -1.74 1.55 48.50
C SER A 90 -0.72 2.38 49.31
N PRO A 91 -0.80 2.41 50.66
CA PRO A 91 0.01 3.29 51.53
C PRO A 91 1.37 2.70 51.96
N THR A 92 1.76 1.54 51.44
CA THR A 92 3.07 0.93 51.74
C THR A 92 4.08 1.31 50.68
N GLY A 93 4.96 2.26 51.03
CA GLY A 93 6.11 2.70 50.25
C GLY A 93 7.14 1.59 50.00
N GLY A 94 6.80 0.64 49.14
CA GLY A 94 7.74 -0.29 48.51
C GLY A 94 8.09 0.26 47.14
N SER A 95 9.34 0.68 46.97
CA SER A 95 9.92 1.03 45.66
C SER A 95 9.59 -0.08 44.66
N VAL A 96 8.62 0.15 43.78
CA VAL A 96 8.48 -0.64 42.57
C VAL A 96 9.70 -0.25 41.75
N ARG A 97 10.77 -1.04 41.86
CA ARG A 97 11.83 -1.00 40.87
C ARG A 97 11.17 -1.43 39.59
N LEU A 98 10.77 -0.42 38.83
CA LEU A 98 10.49 -0.49 37.41
C LEU A 98 11.79 -0.98 36.78
N GLY A 99 12.00 -2.30 36.83
CA GLY A 99 12.90 -2.95 35.90
C GLY A 99 12.39 -2.48 34.56
N SER A 100 13.17 -1.64 33.89
CA SER A 100 12.98 -1.33 32.49
C SER A 100 13.05 -2.66 31.77
N ILE A 101 11.91 -3.34 31.67
CA ILE A 101 11.72 -4.37 30.68
C ILE A 101 11.69 -3.57 29.39
N SER A 102 12.88 -3.32 28.87
CA SER A 102 13.08 -3.01 27.47
C SER A 102 12.57 -4.26 26.75
N THR A 103 11.26 -4.31 26.51
CA THR A 103 10.73 -5.18 25.48
C THR A 103 11.15 -4.53 24.17
N SER A 104 12.40 -4.81 23.80
CA SER A 104 12.95 -4.57 22.48
C SER A 104 11.84 -4.81 21.47
N GLN A 105 11.44 -3.79 20.71
CA GLN A 105 10.37 -3.81 19.73
C GLN A 105 10.24 -5.20 19.08
N GLN A 106 9.34 -6.05 19.59
CA GLN A 106 9.11 -7.38 19.03
C GLN A 106 8.09 -7.21 17.90
N SER A 107 8.50 -6.50 16.84
CA SER A 107 7.77 -6.56 15.58
C SER A 107 7.95 -7.95 15.02
N TYR A 108 6.85 -8.69 14.82
CA TYR A 108 6.92 -9.96 14.11
C TYR A 108 7.21 -9.67 12.64
N ASP A 109 8.35 -10.15 12.14
CA ASP A 109 8.65 -10.14 10.70
C ASP A 109 7.85 -11.26 10.04
N VAL A 110 6.59 -10.97 9.73
CA VAL A 110 5.71 -11.91 9.03
C VAL A 110 5.82 -11.61 7.54
N ASN A 111 6.56 -12.46 6.85
CA ASN A 111 6.68 -12.43 5.40
C ASN A 111 5.37 -12.91 4.76
N PHE A 112 4.48 -11.98 4.46
CA PHE A 112 3.25 -12.29 3.74
C PHE A 112 3.50 -12.24 2.23
N TYR A 113 3.19 -13.35 1.55
CA TYR A 113 3.28 -13.46 0.11
C TYR A 113 1.98 -12.98 -0.56
N CYS A 114 2.14 -12.31 -1.70
CA CYS A 114 1.09 -12.01 -2.64
C CYS A 114 1.51 -12.47 -4.04
N HIS A 115 0.67 -13.28 -4.67
CA HIS A 115 0.79 -13.69 -6.06
C HIS A 115 -0.10 -12.80 -6.91
N ILE A 116 0.51 -12.02 -7.80
CA ILE A 116 -0.18 -11.21 -8.81
C ILE A 116 -0.13 -12.02 -10.09
N ILE A 117 -1.30 -12.47 -10.54
CA ILE A 117 -1.46 -13.41 -11.64
C ILE A 117 -2.13 -12.67 -12.79
N PHE A 118 -1.37 -12.37 -13.84
CA PHE A 118 -1.95 -11.90 -15.09
C PHE A 118 -2.44 -13.11 -15.89
N GLU A 119 -3.71 -13.13 -16.24
CA GLU A 119 -4.26 -14.14 -17.14
C GLU A 119 -3.95 -13.74 -18.58
N LEU A 120 -3.27 -14.60 -19.31
CA LEU A 120 -2.80 -14.35 -20.67
C LEU A 120 -3.72 -14.97 -21.72
N ASP A 121 -3.71 -14.40 -22.91
CA ASP A 121 -4.28 -15.01 -24.10
C ASP A 121 -3.27 -15.80 -24.94
N GLN A 122 -3.76 -16.35 -26.05
CA GLN A 122 -2.93 -17.09 -27.00
C GLN A 122 -1.82 -16.22 -27.62
N GLN A 123 -2.02 -14.89 -27.66
CA GLN A 123 -1.05 -13.90 -28.14
C GLN A 123 -0.14 -13.38 -27.01
N GLN A 124 -0.21 -13.96 -25.80
CA GLN A 124 0.55 -13.55 -24.62
C GLN A 124 0.20 -12.14 -24.11
N ILE A 125 -1.05 -11.71 -24.33
CA ILE A 125 -1.60 -10.44 -23.86
C ILE A 125 -2.39 -10.65 -22.57
N ALA A 126 -2.17 -9.80 -21.57
CA ALA A 126 -2.91 -9.84 -20.31
C ALA A 126 -4.37 -9.43 -20.49
N ARG A 127 -5.31 -10.31 -20.13
CA ARG A 127 -6.76 -10.07 -20.21
C ARG A 127 -7.37 -9.69 -18.87
N ALA A 128 -6.87 -10.26 -17.80
CA ALA A 128 -7.34 -10.03 -16.45
C ALA A 128 -6.20 -10.18 -15.44
N ILE A 129 -6.46 -9.76 -14.21
CA ILE A 129 -5.52 -9.88 -13.10
C ILE A 129 -6.25 -10.54 -11.93
N ARG A 130 -5.62 -11.56 -11.37
CA ARG A 130 -6.03 -12.24 -10.15
C ARG A 130 -4.97 -12.10 -9.08
N TYR A 131 -5.43 -12.20 -7.85
CA TYR A 131 -4.63 -11.96 -6.66
C TYR A 131 -4.82 -13.11 -5.70
N GLU A 132 -3.73 -13.72 -5.26
CA GLU A 132 -3.75 -14.84 -4.33
C GLU A 132 -2.72 -14.63 -3.22
N GLY A 133 -3.16 -14.67 -1.97
CA GLY A 133 -2.31 -14.47 -0.81
C GLY A 133 -2.92 -13.51 0.21
N LYS A 134 -2.44 -13.58 1.45
CA LYS A 134 -2.98 -12.78 2.56
C LYS A 134 -2.52 -11.32 2.56
N ALA A 135 -1.53 -10.98 1.74
CA ALA A 135 -0.97 -9.63 1.62
C ALA A 135 -1.31 -8.91 0.30
N CYS A 136 -2.09 -9.57 -0.56
CA CYS A 136 -2.87 -8.87 -1.56
C CYS A 136 -4.05 -8.20 -0.84
#